data_AF-K6ZB43-F1
#
_entry.id   AF-K6ZB43-F1
#
_cell.length_a   1.000
_cell.length_b   1.000
_cell.length_c   1.000
_cell.angle_alpha   90.00
_cell.angle_beta   90.00
_cell.angle_gamma   90.00
#
_symmetry.space_group_name_H-M   'P 1'
#
loop_
_entity.id
_entity.type
_entity.pdbx_description
1 polymer ?
#
loop_
_entity_poly.entity_id
_entity_poly.type
_entity_poly.pdbx_seq_one_letter_code
_entity_poly.pdbx_strand_id
1 'polypeptide(L)'
;MYEIIAAATNLTALAVIAFIYAAYIKNLRSVNQLKDSQLKVAEQNLKLWKDKALELERRAPEFIEKQLSERIKIREEELSRLAKDSEFHVEQIELKNREIRSLRDSIEKATEYRKSITVWDSEEKDFVEVSDSNLEQRYIGSVCVDTASLMICDPWYPKMSSEREAEEFQSQTHMYQVINSGELFCTDDEGDSFSSELLGFEEELTVKDMVGSGLIKKIEYNGNMPAINSSYIGGDMSDPEYKKIRHLSFINGRLGAGISISIGADGVYPVYIEYYKDEMQRIIIGAGN
;
A
#
# COMPACT_ATOMS: atom_id res chain seq x y z
N MET A 1 106.04 -65.02 -59.93
CA MET A 1 105.35 -63.90 -60.63
C MET A 1 103.91 -64.26 -60.99
N TYR A 2 103.60 -65.48 -61.46
CA TYR A 2 102.24 -65.93 -61.78
C TYR A 2 101.25 -66.00 -60.60
N GLU A 3 101.69 -66.40 -59.39
CA GLU A 3 100.81 -66.48 -58.21
C GLU A 3 100.30 -65.12 -57.72
N ILE A 4 101.14 -64.07 -57.82
CA ILE A 4 100.77 -62.71 -57.42
C ILE A 4 99.71 -62.12 -58.37
N ILE A 5 99.82 -62.44 -59.67
CA ILE A 5 98.86 -62.00 -60.69
C ILE A 5 97.50 -62.68 -60.48
N ALA A 6 97.49 -63.97 -60.16
CA ALA A 6 96.25 -64.72 -59.88
C ALA A 6 95.56 -64.26 -58.57
N ALA A 7 96.32 -63.91 -57.54
CA ALA A 7 95.79 -63.35 -56.30
C ALA A 7 95.16 -61.96 -56.56
N ALA A 8 95.81 -61.11 -57.36
CA ALA A 8 95.30 -59.80 -57.71
C ALA A 8 94.00 -59.85 -58.52
N THR A 9 93.88 -60.78 -59.49
CA THR A 9 92.64 -60.97 -60.27
C THR A 9 91.48 -61.52 -59.44
N ASN A 10 91.75 -62.40 -58.47
CA ASN A 10 90.72 -62.88 -57.55
C ASN A 10 90.22 -61.78 -56.60
N LEU A 11 91.11 -60.89 -56.16
CA LEU A 11 90.78 -59.78 -55.29
C LEU A 11 89.90 -58.74 -56.01
N THR A 12 90.19 -58.45 -57.28
CA THR A 12 89.35 -57.57 -58.10
C THR A 12 87.99 -58.20 -58.40
N ALA A 13 87.94 -59.51 -58.68
CA ALA A 13 86.67 -60.23 -58.85
C ALA A 13 85.80 -60.19 -57.57
N LEU A 14 86.39 -60.41 -56.40
CA LEU A 14 85.69 -60.30 -55.11
C LEU A 14 85.18 -58.86 -54.85
N ALA A 15 85.97 -57.84 -55.20
CA ALA A 15 85.55 -56.45 -55.07
C ALA A 15 84.35 -56.12 -55.97
N VAL A 16 84.35 -56.62 -57.21
CA VAL A 16 83.21 -56.44 -58.14
C VAL A 16 81.96 -57.15 -57.62
N ILE A 17 82.09 -58.37 -57.10
CA ILE A 17 80.97 -59.11 -56.49
C ILE A 17 80.42 -58.37 -55.27
N ALA A 18 81.29 -57.86 -54.39
CA ALA A 18 80.89 -57.07 -53.23
C ALA A 18 80.17 -55.77 -53.63
N PHE A 19 80.62 -55.11 -54.69
CA PHE A 19 79.98 -53.91 -55.23
C PHE A 19 78.59 -54.21 -55.81
N ILE A 20 78.45 -55.29 -56.58
CA ILE A 20 77.16 -55.74 -57.12
C ILE A 20 76.19 -56.08 -55.98
N TYR A 21 76.67 -56.76 -54.93
CA TYR A 21 75.86 -57.09 -53.76
C TYR A 21 75.42 -55.84 -52.97
N ALA A 22 76.34 -54.88 -52.78
CA ALA A 22 76.01 -53.60 -52.13
C ALA A 22 75.00 -52.78 -52.97
N ALA A 23 75.15 -52.75 -54.28
CA ALA A 23 74.20 -52.11 -55.20
C ALA A 23 72.82 -52.78 -55.15
N TYR A 24 72.77 -54.12 -55.07
CA TYR A 24 71.54 -54.88 -54.91
C TYR A 24 70.81 -54.58 -53.59
N ILE A 25 71.54 -54.54 -52.46
CA ILE A 25 70.97 -54.17 -51.16
C ILE A 25 70.43 -52.73 -51.18
N LYS A 26 71.18 -51.80 -51.80
CA LYS A 26 70.75 -50.40 -51.91
C LYS A 26 69.46 -50.29 -52.72
N ASN A 27 69.35 -51.05 -53.82
CA ASN A 27 68.14 -51.10 -54.63
C ASN A 27 66.95 -51.69 -53.85
N LEU A 28 67.15 -52.78 -53.10
CA LEU A 28 66.10 -53.35 -52.24
C LEU A 28 65.61 -52.35 -51.17
N ARG A 29 66.53 -51.60 -50.54
CA ARG A 29 66.17 -50.56 -49.58
C ARG A 29 65.38 -49.43 -50.24
N SER A 30 65.78 -48.95 -51.42
CA SER A 30 65.01 -47.91 -52.13
C SER A 30 63.64 -48.41 -52.57
N VAL A 31 63.53 -49.67 -53.00
CA VAL A 31 62.23 -50.28 -53.36
C VAL A 31 61.33 -50.39 -52.14
N ASN A 32 61.84 -50.77 -50.97
CA ASN A 32 61.07 -50.78 -49.73
C ASN A 32 60.64 -49.37 -49.30
N GLN A 33 61.51 -48.38 -49.40
CA GLN A 33 61.16 -46.98 -49.11
C GLN A 33 60.09 -46.42 -50.06
N LEU A 34 60.12 -46.82 -51.34
CA LEU A 34 59.09 -46.48 -52.31
C LEU A 34 57.76 -47.18 -51.99
N LYS A 35 57.79 -48.43 -51.53
CA LYS A 35 56.58 -49.12 -51.06
C LYS A 35 56.01 -48.46 -49.81
N ASP A 36 56.84 -48.08 -48.85
CA ASP A 36 56.39 -47.39 -47.63
C ASP A 36 55.78 -46.01 -47.95
N SER A 37 56.34 -45.28 -48.91
CA SER A 37 55.77 -44.00 -49.34
C SER A 37 54.45 -44.19 -50.09
N GLN A 38 54.34 -45.22 -50.94
CA GLN A 38 53.07 -45.60 -51.58
C GLN A 38 52.02 -46.03 -50.55
N LEU A 39 52.41 -46.76 -49.51
CA LEU A 39 51.52 -47.21 -48.45
C LEU A 39 50.99 -46.01 -47.64
N LYS A 40 51.87 -45.06 -47.28
CA LYS A 40 51.45 -43.80 -46.64
C LYS A 40 50.51 -42.97 -47.51
N VAL A 41 50.79 -42.87 -48.81
CA VAL A 41 49.89 -42.17 -49.75
C VAL A 41 48.54 -42.88 -49.85
N ALA A 42 48.53 -44.22 -49.89
CA ALA A 42 47.31 -45.01 -49.89
C ALA A 42 46.50 -44.83 -48.59
N GLU A 43 47.16 -44.83 -47.42
CA GLU A 43 46.52 -44.57 -46.12
C GLU A 43 45.91 -43.16 -46.05
N GLN A 44 46.64 -42.14 -46.52
CA GLN A 44 46.14 -40.77 -46.58
C GLN A 44 44.92 -40.66 -47.49
N ASN A 45 44.97 -41.29 -48.66
CA ASN A 45 43.83 -41.32 -49.57
C ASN A 45 42.63 -42.04 -48.95
N LEU A 46 42.83 -43.18 -48.29
CA LEU A 46 41.76 -43.91 -47.62
C LEU A 46 41.10 -43.04 -46.53
N LYS A 47 41.91 -42.34 -45.73
CA LYS A 47 41.40 -41.39 -44.74
C LYS A 47 40.57 -40.28 -45.39
N LEU A 48 41.06 -39.67 -46.48
CA LEU A 48 40.32 -38.65 -47.22
C LEU A 48 38.99 -39.17 -47.78
N TRP A 49 38.97 -40.40 -48.31
CA TRP A 49 37.73 -41.03 -48.79
C TRP A 49 36.75 -41.31 -47.67
N LYS A 50 37.25 -41.74 -46.50
CA LYS A 50 36.44 -41.94 -45.30
C LYS A 50 35.82 -40.64 -44.80
N ASP A 51 36.62 -39.57 -44.75
CA ASP A 51 36.15 -38.25 -44.32
C ASP A 51 35.09 -37.69 -45.29
N LYS A 52 35.30 -37.86 -46.61
CA LYS A 52 34.32 -37.50 -47.64
C LYS A 52 33.04 -38.31 -47.56
N ALA A 53 33.12 -39.62 -47.32
CA ALA A 53 31.95 -40.47 -47.16
C ALA A 53 31.10 -40.03 -45.97
N LEU A 54 31.75 -39.70 -44.84
CA LEU A 54 31.07 -39.21 -43.64
C LEU A 54 30.44 -37.82 -43.88
N GLU A 55 31.09 -36.94 -44.62
CA GLU A 55 30.52 -35.65 -45.03
C GLU A 55 29.30 -35.83 -45.94
N LEU A 56 29.36 -36.80 -46.87
CA LEU A 56 28.24 -37.14 -47.74
C LEU A 56 27.08 -37.78 -46.97
N GLU A 57 27.34 -38.65 -46.00
CA GLU A 57 26.31 -39.21 -45.10
C GLU A 57 25.62 -38.11 -44.28
N ARG A 58 26.36 -37.11 -43.79
CA ARG A 58 25.78 -35.96 -43.07
C ARG A 58 24.96 -35.05 -43.98
N ARG A 59 25.28 -34.98 -45.27
CA ARG A 59 24.53 -34.25 -46.28
C ARG A 59 23.44 -35.08 -46.94
N ALA A 60 23.39 -36.39 -46.66
CA ALA A 60 22.39 -37.26 -47.23
C ALA A 60 21.01 -36.80 -46.75
N PRO A 61 20.03 -36.72 -47.67
CA PRO A 61 18.70 -36.23 -47.35
C PRO A 61 18.04 -37.05 -46.23
N GLU A 62 18.32 -38.35 -46.15
CA GLU A 62 17.82 -39.24 -45.09
C GLU A 62 18.30 -38.85 -43.69
N PHE A 63 19.57 -38.44 -43.55
CA PHE A 63 20.10 -38.00 -42.25
C PHE A 63 19.48 -36.66 -41.84
N ILE A 64 19.32 -35.76 -42.80
CA ILE A 64 18.67 -34.46 -42.58
C ILE A 64 17.20 -34.65 -42.22
N GLU A 65 16.49 -35.55 -42.91
CA GLU A 65 15.08 -35.89 -42.63
C GLU A 65 14.92 -36.52 -41.24
N LYS A 66 15.82 -37.41 -40.85
CA LYS A 66 15.84 -37.97 -39.49
C LYS A 66 16.09 -36.89 -38.44
N GLN A 67 17.03 -35.99 -38.67
CA GLN A 67 17.32 -34.91 -37.73
C GLN A 67 16.16 -33.89 -37.65
N LEU A 68 15.53 -33.58 -38.78
CA LEU A 68 14.38 -32.69 -38.83
C LEU A 68 13.15 -33.32 -38.18
N SER A 69 12.88 -34.60 -38.42
CA SER A 69 11.77 -35.30 -37.76
C SER A 69 11.97 -35.40 -36.25
N GLU A 70 13.19 -35.68 -35.76
CA GLU A 70 13.51 -35.62 -34.33
C GLU A 70 13.27 -34.20 -33.76
N ARG A 71 13.70 -33.15 -34.47
CA ARG A 71 13.46 -31.77 -34.05
C ARG A 71 11.98 -31.40 -34.06
N ILE A 72 11.23 -31.80 -35.08
CA ILE A 72 9.78 -31.58 -35.17
C ILE A 72 9.09 -32.27 -33.99
N LYS A 73 9.42 -33.52 -33.72
CA LYS A 73 8.87 -34.27 -32.59
C LYS A 73 9.15 -33.58 -31.25
N ILE A 74 10.39 -33.14 -31.01
CA ILE A 74 10.73 -32.38 -29.79
C ILE A 74 9.90 -31.08 -29.71
N ARG A 75 9.70 -30.38 -30.83
CA ARG A 75 8.89 -29.15 -30.85
C ARG A 75 7.41 -29.41 -30.65
N GLU A 76 6.87 -30.49 -31.18
CA GLU A 76 5.48 -30.91 -30.95
C GLU A 76 5.24 -31.30 -29.50
N GLU A 77 6.16 -32.06 -28.89
CA GLU A 77 6.12 -32.39 -27.47
C GLU A 77 6.16 -31.12 -26.61
N GLU A 78 7.04 -30.17 -26.94
CA GLU A 78 7.14 -28.88 -26.23
C GLU A 78 5.87 -28.02 -26.40
N LEU A 79 5.32 -27.94 -27.61
CA LEU A 79 4.06 -27.24 -27.87
C LEU A 79 2.90 -27.88 -27.08
N SER A 80 2.85 -29.20 -27.02
CA SER A 80 1.82 -29.92 -26.26
C SER A 80 1.93 -29.67 -24.75
N ARG A 81 3.15 -29.56 -24.22
CA ARG A 81 3.38 -29.20 -22.81
C ARG A 81 2.93 -27.77 -22.54
N LEU A 82 3.33 -26.82 -23.39
CA LEU A 82 2.95 -25.41 -23.26
C LEU A 82 1.44 -25.20 -23.36
N ALA A 83 0.75 -25.94 -24.22
CA ALA A 83 -0.70 -25.90 -24.32
C ALA A 83 -1.37 -26.32 -23.00
N LYS A 84 -0.91 -27.43 -22.40
CA LYS A 84 -1.41 -27.90 -21.09
C LYS A 84 -1.10 -26.92 -19.96
N ASP A 85 0.10 -26.36 -19.93
CA ASP A 85 0.48 -25.35 -18.94
C ASP A 85 -0.41 -24.10 -19.07
N SER A 86 -0.72 -23.69 -20.30
CA SER A 86 -1.64 -22.58 -20.56
C SER A 86 -3.06 -22.86 -20.06
N GLU A 87 -3.61 -24.05 -20.34
CA GLU A 87 -4.94 -24.45 -19.84
C GLU A 87 -4.98 -24.43 -18.31
N PHE A 88 -3.97 -25.00 -17.65
CA PHE A 88 -3.86 -24.99 -16.20
C PHE A 88 -3.78 -23.56 -15.63
N HIS A 89 -3.01 -22.68 -16.27
CA HIS A 89 -2.93 -21.28 -15.85
C HIS A 89 -4.24 -20.53 -16.03
N VAL A 90 -4.98 -20.79 -17.11
CA VAL A 90 -6.32 -20.21 -17.32
C VAL A 90 -7.26 -20.65 -16.20
N GLU A 91 -7.29 -21.94 -15.85
CA GLU A 91 -8.10 -22.45 -14.74
C GLU A 91 -7.71 -21.82 -13.39
N GLN A 92 -6.42 -21.66 -13.11
CA GLN A 92 -5.95 -21.00 -11.89
C GLN A 92 -6.36 -19.52 -11.84
N ILE A 93 -6.26 -18.81 -12.97
CA ILE A 93 -6.70 -17.41 -13.08
C ILE A 93 -8.21 -17.32 -12.83
N GLU A 94 -9.00 -18.22 -13.40
CA GLU A 94 -10.44 -18.26 -13.15
C GLU A 94 -10.77 -18.52 -11.68
N LEU A 95 -10.10 -19.46 -11.03
CA LEU A 95 -10.29 -19.74 -9.60
C LEU A 95 -9.93 -18.52 -8.75
N LYS A 96 -8.79 -17.87 -9.01
CA LYS A 96 -8.37 -16.66 -8.31
C LYS A 96 -9.34 -15.49 -8.56
N ASN A 97 -9.86 -15.34 -9.77
CA ASN A 97 -10.88 -14.35 -10.06
C ASN A 97 -12.20 -14.61 -9.33
N ARG A 98 -12.60 -15.90 -9.17
CA ARG A 98 -13.76 -16.27 -8.33
C ARG A 98 -13.51 -15.94 -6.86
N GLU A 99 -12.32 -16.24 -6.33
CA GLU A 99 -11.93 -15.86 -4.97
C GLU A 99 -11.93 -14.34 -4.77
N ILE A 100 -11.43 -13.56 -5.75
CA ILE A 100 -11.48 -12.10 -5.69
C ILE A 100 -12.92 -11.59 -5.66
N ARG A 101 -13.82 -12.18 -6.45
CA ARG A 101 -15.24 -11.82 -6.43
C ARG A 101 -15.88 -12.15 -5.09
N SER A 102 -15.67 -13.35 -4.55
CA SER A 102 -16.24 -13.71 -3.24
C SER A 102 -15.69 -12.83 -2.12
N LEU A 103 -14.41 -12.45 -2.16
CA LEU A 103 -13.83 -11.50 -1.24
C LEU A 103 -14.44 -10.10 -1.39
N ARG A 104 -14.65 -9.62 -2.62
CA ARG A 104 -15.35 -8.35 -2.86
C ARG A 104 -16.78 -8.36 -2.33
N ASP A 105 -17.53 -9.43 -2.57
CA ASP A 105 -18.89 -9.59 -2.02
C ASP A 105 -18.88 -9.63 -0.49
N SER A 106 -17.86 -10.26 0.11
CA SER A 106 -17.71 -10.29 1.57
C SER A 106 -17.37 -8.92 2.15
N ILE A 107 -16.55 -8.14 1.44
CA ILE A 107 -16.23 -6.75 1.81
C ILE A 107 -17.48 -5.89 1.66
N GLU A 108 -18.23 -6.02 0.57
CA GLU A 108 -19.47 -5.28 0.36
C GLU A 108 -20.48 -5.56 1.49
N LYS A 109 -20.72 -6.83 1.81
CA LYS A 109 -21.54 -7.24 2.96
C LYS A 109 -21.02 -6.69 4.28
N ALA A 110 -19.70 -6.71 4.51
CA ALA A 110 -19.10 -6.15 5.71
C ALA A 110 -19.23 -4.62 5.75
N THR A 111 -19.17 -3.94 4.61
CA THR A 111 -19.37 -2.49 4.52
C THR A 111 -20.83 -2.10 4.69
N GLU A 112 -21.77 -2.89 4.19
CA GLU A 112 -23.21 -2.72 4.44
C GLU A 112 -23.55 -2.98 5.90
N TYR A 113 -22.97 -4.03 6.49
CA TYR A 113 -23.05 -4.32 7.91
C TYR A 113 -22.43 -3.21 8.75
N ARG A 114 -21.28 -2.67 8.33
CA ARG A 114 -20.68 -1.50 8.98
C ARG A 114 -21.59 -0.30 8.87
N LYS A 115 -22.14 0.01 7.68
CA LYS A 115 -23.06 1.13 7.49
C LYS A 115 -24.32 0.99 8.36
N SER A 116 -24.84 -0.23 8.51
CA SER A 116 -25.96 -0.48 9.40
C SER A 116 -25.54 -0.37 10.86
N ILE A 117 -24.36 -0.87 11.26
CA ILE A 117 -23.88 -0.75 12.64
C ILE A 117 -23.53 0.69 13.02
N THR A 118 -22.96 1.49 12.12
CA THR A 118 -22.66 2.91 12.35
C THR A 118 -23.93 3.77 12.48
N VAL A 119 -25.10 3.26 12.07
CA VAL A 119 -26.40 3.89 12.35
C VAL A 119 -26.89 3.53 13.77
N TRP A 120 -26.42 2.43 14.35
CA TRP A 120 -26.76 1.96 15.71
C TRP A 120 -25.70 2.25 16.77
N ASP A 121 -24.47 2.58 16.35
CA ASP A 121 -23.30 2.75 17.21
C ASP A 121 -22.69 4.14 16.98
N SER A 122 -23.46 5.16 17.35
CA SER A 122 -23.01 6.56 17.39
C SER A 122 -22.11 6.87 18.59
N GLU A 123 -21.60 5.86 19.31
CA GLU A 123 -20.79 6.04 20.52
C GLU A 123 -19.31 5.71 20.34
N GLU A 124 -18.90 4.89 19.36
CA GLU A 124 -17.49 4.64 19.09
C GLU A 124 -16.92 5.51 17.96
N LYS A 125 -16.04 6.43 18.37
CA LYS A 125 -15.27 7.35 17.53
C LYS A 125 -14.39 6.59 16.53
N ASP A 126 -14.91 6.31 15.34
CA ASP A 126 -14.15 5.91 14.16
C ASP A 126 -13.30 7.09 13.62
N PHE A 127 -12.27 7.50 14.37
CA PHE A 127 -11.17 8.26 13.79
C PHE A 127 -10.32 7.28 12.97
N VAL A 128 -10.62 7.19 11.67
CA VAL A 128 -9.65 6.62 10.73
C VAL A 128 -8.46 7.57 10.72
N GLU A 129 -7.35 7.19 11.37
CA GLU A 129 -6.07 7.86 11.21
C GLU A 129 -5.64 7.73 9.74
N VAL A 130 -6.07 8.67 8.91
CA VAL A 130 -5.56 8.83 7.56
C VAL A 130 -4.13 9.34 7.70
N SER A 131 -3.16 8.54 7.27
CA SER A 131 -1.76 8.97 7.21
C SER A 131 -1.67 10.29 6.42
N ASP A 132 -1.13 11.34 7.04
CA ASP A 132 -1.03 12.70 6.49
C ASP A 132 -0.40 12.77 5.09
N SER A 133 0.35 11.75 4.67
CA SER A 133 1.07 11.70 3.40
C SER A 133 0.21 11.60 2.13
N ASN A 134 -1.10 11.35 2.25
CA ASN A 134 -2.01 11.14 1.09
C ASN A 134 -3.13 12.18 0.98
N LEU A 135 -3.06 13.27 1.76
CA LEU A 135 -4.09 14.30 1.81
C LEU A 135 -3.71 15.46 0.90
N GLU A 136 -4.61 15.81 -0.02
CA GLU A 136 -4.45 16.98 -0.90
C GLU A 136 -5.28 18.15 -0.37
N GLN A 137 -4.62 19.23 0.05
CA GLN A 137 -5.29 20.46 0.45
C GLN A 137 -5.44 21.40 -0.76
N ARG A 138 -6.68 21.80 -1.07
CA ARG A 138 -7.00 22.76 -2.14
C ARG A 138 -7.65 24.00 -1.56
N TYR A 139 -7.13 25.18 -1.90
CA TYR A 139 -7.76 26.45 -1.58
C TYR A 139 -9.03 26.62 -2.42
N ILE A 140 -10.15 26.94 -1.78
CA ILE A 140 -11.44 27.07 -2.47
C ILE A 140 -12.00 28.49 -2.46
N GLY A 141 -11.55 29.34 -1.53
CA GLY A 141 -12.03 30.71 -1.42
C GLY A 141 -11.80 31.28 -0.03
N SER A 142 -12.44 32.40 0.24
CA SER A 142 -12.36 33.08 1.53
C SER A 142 -13.74 33.45 2.04
N VAL A 143 -13.95 33.36 3.34
CA VAL A 143 -15.17 33.81 4.00
C VAL A 143 -14.85 35.08 4.78
N CYS A 144 -15.56 36.16 4.48
CA CYS A 144 -15.51 37.38 5.28
C CYS A 144 -16.51 37.22 6.42
N VAL A 145 -16.02 37.30 7.65
CA VAL A 145 -16.84 37.25 8.86
C VAL A 145 -16.64 38.59 9.57
N ASP A 146 -17.71 39.22 10.04
CA ASP A 146 -17.64 40.39 10.94
C ASP A 146 -17.66 39.90 12.41
N THR A 147 -18.60 39.01 12.70
CA THR A 147 -18.66 38.14 13.89
C THR A 147 -19.50 36.92 13.54
N ALA A 148 -19.07 35.73 13.95
CA ALA A 148 -19.89 34.53 13.81
C ALA A 148 -19.81 33.66 15.06
N SER A 149 -20.94 33.15 15.50
CA SER A 149 -20.98 32.06 16.47
C SER A 149 -21.39 30.78 15.73
N LEU A 150 -20.59 29.74 15.86
CA LEU A 150 -20.91 28.41 15.35
C LEU A 150 -21.63 27.63 16.45
N MET A 151 -22.86 27.23 16.18
CA MET A 151 -23.65 26.38 17.07
C MET A 151 -23.65 24.95 16.54
N ILE A 152 -23.25 24.01 17.40
CA ILE A 152 -23.37 22.57 17.14
C ILE A 152 -24.39 22.03 18.13
N CYS A 153 -25.59 21.75 17.64
CA CYS A 153 -26.69 21.22 18.44
C CYS A 153 -27.69 20.47 17.55
N ASP A 154 -28.68 19.84 18.17
CA ASP A 154 -29.82 19.26 17.45
C ASP A 154 -30.51 20.35 16.59
N PRO A 155 -30.81 20.09 15.29
CA PRO A 155 -31.56 21.02 14.44
C PRO A 155 -32.93 21.47 15.01
N TRP A 156 -33.46 20.77 16.00
CA TRP A 156 -34.69 21.10 16.70
C TRP A 156 -34.55 22.28 17.67
N TYR A 157 -33.39 22.42 18.30
CA TYR A 157 -33.12 23.39 19.34
C TYR A 157 -33.40 24.85 18.95
N PRO A 158 -32.86 25.40 17.84
CA PRO A 158 -33.19 26.76 17.40
C PRO A 158 -34.64 26.94 16.90
N LYS A 159 -35.42 25.88 16.75
CA LYS A 159 -36.84 25.93 16.35
C LYS A 159 -37.78 25.86 17.56
N MET A 160 -37.24 25.65 18.75
CA MET A 160 -38.02 25.53 19.98
C MET A 160 -38.55 26.90 20.42
N SER A 161 -39.81 26.94 20.88
CA SER A 161 -40.38 28.16 21.46
C SER A 161 -40.10 28.21 22.96
N SER A 162 -40.01 29.42 23.52
CA SER A 162 -39.82 29.64 24.96
C SER A 162 -40.92 28.99 25.82
N GLU A 163 -42.15 28.95 25.32
CA GLU A 163 -43.27 28.25 25.96
C GLU A 163 -43.03 26.74 26.07
N ARG A 164 -42.49 26.11 25.01
CA ARG A 164 -42.15 24.69 25.02
C ARG A 164 -40.96 24.38 25.90
N GLU A 165 -39.94 25.23 25.91
CA GLU A 165 -38.79 25.06 26.80
C GLU A 165 -39.19 25.09 28.28
N ALA A 166 -40.17 25.94 28.63
CA ALA A 166 -40.70 26.03 29.99
C ALA A 166 -41.61 24.85 30.37
N GLU A 167 -42.29 24.24 29.39
CA GLU A 167 -43.17 23.08 29.61
C GLU A 167 -42.40 21.76 29.73
N GLU A 168 -41.37 21.55 28.91
CA GLU A 168 -40.66 20.26 28.84
C GLU A 168 -39.74 20.00 30.04
N PHE A 169 -39.31 21.05 30.74
CA PHE A 169 -38.25 20.93 31.73
C PHE A 169 -38.47 21.83 32.95
N GLN A 170 -38.18 21.29 34.14
CA GLN A 170 -38.29 22.00 35.40
C GLN A 170 -37.25 23.14 35.50
N SER A 171 -37.72 24.32 35.92
CA SER A 171 -36.86 25.48 36.21
C SER A 171 -35.90 25.16 37.34
N GLN A 172 -34.61 25.35 37.09
CA GLN A 172 -33.58 25.23 38.12
C GLN A 172 -33.62 26.47 39.02
N THR A 173 -33.53 26.25 40.33
CA THR A 173 -33.76 27.29 41.35
C THR A 173 -32.49 28.01 41.78
N HIS A 174 -31.30 27.42 41.60
CA HIS A 174 -30.04 27.96 42.08
C HIS A 174 -28.99 28.07 40.98
N MET A 175 -28.18 29.13 41.08
CA MET A 175 -27.05 29.39 40.19
C MET A 175 -25.74 29.26 40.96
N TYR A 176 -24.79 28.60 40.34
CA TYR A 176 -23.46 28.33 40.87
C TYR A 176 -22.39 28.88 39.94
N GLN A 177 -21.28 29.32 40.51
CA GLN A 177 -20.08 29.71 39.78
C GLN A 177 -18.91 28.82 40.16
N VAL A 178 -18.25 28.25 39.17
CA VAL A 178 -16.99 27.53 39.35
C VAL A 178 -15.88 28.54 39.64
N ILE A 179 -15.15 28.36 40.74
CA ILE A 179 -14.12 29.35 41.14
C ILE A 179 -12.95 29.37 40.15
N ASN A 180 -12.57 28.21 39.62
CA ASN A 180 -11.42 28.08 38.72
C ASN A 180 -11.71 28.63 37.30
N SER A 181 -12.83 28.24 36.69
CA SER A 181 -13.17 28.62 35.31
C SER A 181 -14.01 29.90 35.23
N GLY A 182 -14.60 30.33 36.34
CA GLY A 182 -15.57 31.43 36.38
C GLY A 182 -16.91 31.09 35.74
N GLU A 183 -17.10 29.84 35.29
CA GLU A 183 -18.29 29.40 34.57
C GLU A 183 -19.51 29.36 35.48
N LEU A 184 -20.64 29.78 34.92
CA LEU A 184 -21.93 29.76 35.57
C LEU A 184 -22.67 28.50 35.13
N PHE A 185 -23.43 27.91 36.04
CA PHE A 185 -24.40 26.86 35.73
C PHE A 185 -25.54 26.89 36.74
N CYS A 186 -26.71 26.40 36.33
CA CYS A 186 -27.86 26.31 37.22
C CYS A 186 -28.23 24.86 37.47
N THR A 187 -28.45 24.54 38.74
CA THR A 187 -28.87 23.21 39.17
C THR A 187 -29.65 23.29 40.48
N ASP A 188 -30.54 22.34 40.73
CA ASP A 188 -31.26 22.22 41.99
C ASP A 188 -30.41 21.54 43.07
N ASP A 189 -30.63 21.91 44.34
CA ASP A 189 -29.85 21.41 45.49
C ASP A 189 -30.05 19.89 45.74
N GLU A 190 -31.03 19.28 45.07
CA GLU A 190 -31.41 17.86 45.16
C GLU A 190 -31.09 17.07 43.88
N GLY A 191 -30.43 17.66 42.89
CA GLY A 191 -29.98 16.95 41.70
C GLY A 191 -28.81 16.03 42.03
N ASP A 192 -29.05 14.72 42.12
CA ASP A 192 -28.04 13.70 42.47
C ASP A 192 -26.92 13.53 41.42
N SER A 193 -27.01 14.16 40.25
CA SER A 193 -25.99 14.00 39.21
C SER A 193 -25.94 15.22 38.28
N PHE A 194 -25.09 16.19 38.60
CA PHE A 194 -24.58 17.10 37.57
C PHE A 194 -23.30 16.48 37.04
N SER A 195 -23.19 16.29 35.72
CA SER A 195 -21.96 15.75 35.13
C SER A 195 -20.82 16.73 35.39
N SER A 196 -19.93 16.36 36.32
CA SER A 196 -18.77 17.15 36.72
C SER A 196 -17.77 17.33 35.58
N GLU A 197 -17.79 16.43 34.60
CA GLU A 197 -17.03 16.53 33.34
C GLU A 197 -17.36 17.81 32.57
N LEU A 198 -18.63 18.26 32.58
CA LEU A 198 -19.06 19.49 31.91
C LEU A 198 -18.44 20.75 32.52
N LEU A 199 -17.97 20.67 33.76
CA LEU A 199 -17.29 21.75 34.48
C LEU A 199 -15.76 21.59 34.45
N GLY A 200 -15.25 20.58 33.73
CA GLY A 200 -13.83 20.29 33.60
C GLY A 200 -13.22 19.57 34.81
N PHE A 201 -14.02 18.89 35.64
CA PHE A 201 -13.53 18.05 36.73
C PHE A 201 -13.46 16.59 36.31
N GLU A 202 -12.37 15.89 36.67
CA GLU A 202 -12.15 14.47 36.35
C GLU A 202 -12.93 13.52 37.27
N GLU A 203 -13.37 13.98 38.45
CA GLU A 203 -14.09 13.17 39.43
C GLU A 203 -15.59 13.50 39.41
N GLU A 204 -16.44 12.47 39.43
CA GLU A 204 -17.91 12.59 39.61
C GLU A 204 -18.24 13.08 41.03
N LEU A 205 -18.19 14.40 41.22
CA LEU A 205 -18.52 15.07 42.47
C LEU A 205 -19.97 15.57 42.43
N THR A 206 -20.71 15.38 43.52
CA THR A 206 -22.05 15.98 43.63
C THR A 206 -21.95 17.48 43.88
N VAL A 207 -23.01 18.23 43.57
CA VAL A 207 -23.07 19.69 43.80
C VAL A 207 -22.82 20.02 45.28
N LYS A 208 -23.31 19.18 46.20
CA LYS A 208 -23.08 19.33 47.65
C LYS A 208 -21.60 19.19 48.01
N ASP A 209 -20.93 18.21 47.42
CA ASP A 209 -19.49 17.98 47.64
C ASP A 209 -18.65 19.11 47.03
N MET A 210 -19.05 19.63 45.86
CA MET A 210 -18.40 20.79 45.22
C MET A 210 -18.55 22.08 46.03
N VAL A 211 -19.72 22.32 46.65
CA VAL A 211 -19.91 23.47 47.57
C VAL A 211 -19.09 23.26 48.85
N GLY A 212 -19.11 22.06 49.42
CA GLY A 212 -18.42 21.73 50.67
C GLY A 212 -16.89 21.79 50.55
N SER A 213 -16.35 21.43 49.38
CA SER A 213 -14.93 21.55 49.04
C SER A 213 -14.50 22.96 48.64
N GLY A 214 -15.44 23.87 48.41
CA GLY A 214 -15.17 25.23 47.95
C GLY A 214 -14.74 25.32 46.48
N LEU A 215 -15.09 24.33 45.65
CA LEU A 215 -14.84 24.37 44.20
C LEU A 215 -15.83 25.29 43.46
N ILE A 216 -17.04 25.41 44.00
CA ILE A 216 -18.11 26.25 43.45
C ILE A 216 -18.69 27.17 44.52
N LYS A 217 -19.20 28.33 44.09
CA LYS A 217 -19.85 29.32 44.94
C LYS A 217 -21.30 29.55 44.48
N LYS A 218 -22.24 29.49 45.41
CA LYS A 218 -23.65 29.85 45.16
C LYS A 218 -23.76 31.36 44.95
N ILE A 219 -24.39 31.77 43.86
CA ILE A 219 -24.63 33.19 43.52
C ILE A 219 -26.12 33.49 43.71
N GLU A 220 -26.44 34.67 44.22
CA GLU A 220 -27.82 35.14 44.32
C GLU A 220 -28.40 35.41 42.93
N TYR A 221 -29.46 34.67 42.61
CA TYR A 221 -30.18 34.77 41.35
C TYR A 221 -31.25 35.88 41.44
N ASN A 222 -31.22 36.81 40.48
CA ASN A 222 -32.04 38.02 40.42
C ASN A 222 -33.35 37.87 39.62
N GLY A 223 -33.77 36.64 39.31
CA GLY A 223 -35.17 36.34 38.94
C GLY A 223 -35.55 36.48 37.46
N ASN A 224 -34.71 37.02 36.58
CA ASN A 224 -35.13 37.38 35.22
C ASN A 224 -34.87 36.32 34.12
N MET A 225 -33.91 35.41 34.29
CA MET A 225 -33.75 34.21 33.45
C MET A 225 -32.69 33.28 34.06
N PRO A 226 -32.97 32.01 34.41
CA PRO A 226 -31.92 31.11 34.88
C PRO A 226 -30.97 30.69 33.75
N ALA A 227 -31.24 31.08 32.51
CA ALA A 227 -30.32 30.95 31.38
C ALA A 227 -29.10 31.88 31.51
N ILE A 228 -27.95 31.40 31.07
CA ILE A 228 -26.74 32.21 30.96
C ILE A 228 -26.84 32.97 29.64
N ASN A 229 -26.99 34.31 29.69
CA ASN A 229 -27.24 35.13 28.49
C ASN A 229 -26.28 34.86 27.32
N SER A 230 -25.00 34.63 27.59
CA SER A 230 -23.98 34.39 26.55
C SER A 230 -24.10 33.03 25.85
N SER A 231 -24.79 32.06 26.48
CA SER A 231 -24.97 30.70 25.94
C SER A 231 -26.44 30.32 25.77
N TYR A 232 -27.36 31.26 25.99
CA TYR A 232 -28.78 31.00 25.87
C TYR A 232 -29.19 30.74 24.42
N ILE A 233 -29.98 29.69 24.21
CA ILE A 233 -30.33 29.18 22.89
C ILE A 233 -31.10 30.16 21.99
N GLY A 234 -31.87 31.05 22.60
CA GLY A 234 -32.57 32.14 21.93
C GLY A 234 -31.96 33.52 22.17
N GLY A 235 -30.73 33.58 22.72
CA GLY A 235 -30.02 34.83 23.03
C GLY A 235 -29.08 35.28 21.92
N ASP A 236 -28.28 36.31 22.21
CA ASP A 236 -27.32 36.86 21.24
C ASP A 236 -26.16 35.91 20.92
N MET A 237 -25.94 34.89 21.76
CA MET A 237 -24.89 33.86 21.60
C MET A 237 -23.49 34.39 21.31
N SER A 238 -23.24 35.64 21.68
CA SER A 238 -21.96 36.29 21.55
C SER A 238 -21.25 36.19 22.89
N ASP A 239 -20.22 35.36 22.93
CA ASP A 239 -19.27 35.40 24.02
C ASP A 239 -18.24 36.51 23.73
N PRO A 240 -18.01 37.46 24.64
CA PRO A 240 -16.87 38.37 24.54
C PRO A 240 -15.52 37.63 24.58
N GLU A 241 -15.46 36.40 25.11
CA GLU A 241 -14.25 35.59 25.16
C GLU A 241 -14.07 34.74 23.88
N TYR A 242 -13.09 35.14 23.07
CA TYR A 242 -12.74 34.46 21.82
C TYR A 242 -12.32 33.00 22.03
N LYS A 243 -12.80 32.09 21.17
CA LYS A 243 -12.50 30.63 21.18
C LYS A 243 -12.97 29.88 22.43
N LYS A 244 -13.80 30.50 23.28
CA LYS A 244 -14.40 29.78 24.39
C LYS A 244 -15.54 28.90 23.88
N ILE A 245 -15.46 27.62 24.21
CA ILE A 245 -16.54 26.67 23.97
C ILE A 245 -17.48 26.79 25.16
N ARG A 246 -18.77 27.05 24.91
CA ARG A 246 -19.77 27.03 25.97
C ARG A 246 -20.84 26.00 25.67
N HIS A 247 -21.29 25.33 26.72
CA HIS A 247 -22.51 24.55 26.68
C HIS A 247 -23.72 25.48 26.48
N LEU A 248 -24.62 25.11 25.58
CA LEU A 248 -25.87 25.83 25.38
C LEU A 248 -26.72 25.73 26.65
N SER A 249 -27.26 26.86 27.09
CA SER A 249 -28.20 26.91 28.20
C SER A 249 -29.61 27.16 27.70
N PHE A 250 -30.59 26.55 28.35
CA PHE A 250 -32.01 26.78 28.09
C PHE A 250 -32.60 27.84 29.02
N ILE A 251 -33.82 28.31 28.73
CA ILE A 251 -34.50 29.34 29.52
C ILE A 251 -34.63 28.96 31.00
N ASN A 252 -34.65 27.67 31.31
CA ASN A 252 -34.79 27.08 32.64
C ASN A 252 -33.45 26.90 33.40
N GLY A 253 -32.33 27.30 32.79
CA GLY A 253 -30.97 27.21 33.35
C GLY A 253 -30.26 25.87 33.18
N ARG A 254 -30.90 24.86 32.58
CA ARG A 254 -30.24 23.60 32.25
C ARG A 254 -29.26 23.79 31.10
N LEU A 255 -28.16 23.03 31.16
CA LEU A 255 -27.24 22.88 30.05
C LEU A 255 -27.74 21.78 29.11
N GLY A 256 -27.74 22.06 27.81
CA GLY A 256 -28.14 21.15 26.75
C GLY A 256 -26.97 20.42 26.10
N ALA A 257 -27.31 19.41 25.29
CA ALA A 257 -26.37 18.70 24.43
C ALA A 257 -26.04 19.52 23.16
N GLY A 258 -25.56 20.74 23.37
CA GLY A 258 -25.07 21.57 22.29
C GLY A 258 -24.02 22.52 22.77
N ILE A 259 -23.16 22.94 21.85
CA ILE A 259 -22.08 23.88 22.11
C ILE A 259 -22.21 25.10 21.21
N SER A 260 -21.90 26.26 21.78
CA SER A 260 -21.69 27.49 21.04
C SER A 260 -20.20 27.81 21.07
N ILE A 261 -19.66 28.13 19.90
CA ILE A 261 -18.29 28.54 19.70
C ILE A 261 -18.35 29.95 19.12
N SER A 262 -17.99 30.95 19.92
CA SER A 262 -17.88 32.31 19.44
C SER A 262 -16.56 32.49 18.68
N ILE A 263 -16.70 32.74 17.38
CA ILE A 263 -15.61 33.11 16.49
C ILE A 263 -15.67 34.64 16.38
N GLY A 264 -15.04 35.29 17.35
CA GLY A 264 -14.73 36.72 17.32
C GLY A 264 -13.76 37.00 16.18
N ALA A 265 -14.30 37.39 15.04
CA ALA A 265 -13.59 37.37 13.79
C ALA A 265 -14.18 38.45 12.90
N ASP A 266 -13.62 39.65 12.98
CA ASP A 266 -13.66 40.62 11.89
C ASP A 266 -12.45 40.29 11.01
N GLY A 267 -12.68 39.71 9.84
CA GLY A 267 -11.59 39.27 8.99
C GLY A 267 -11.99 38.40 7.81
N VAL A 268 -11.02 38.22 6.92
CA VAL A 268 -11.14 37.37 5.73
C VAL A 268 -10.41 36.07 6.00
N TYR A 269 -11.16 34.98 6.14
CA TYR A 269 -10.62 33.67 6.50
C TYR A 269 -10.46 32.80 5.25
N PRO A 270 -9.24 32.34 4.92
CA PRO A 270 -9.05 31.42 3.79
C PRO A 270 -9.63 30.05 4.11
N VAL A 271 -10.42 29.52 3.18
CA VAL A 271 -11.05 28.21 3.27
C VAL A 271 -10.33 27.24 2.34
N TYR A 272 -9.97 26.10 2.90
CA TYR A 272 -9.36 24.99 2.20
C TYR A 272 -10.25 23.76 2.31
N ILE A 273 -10.26 22.92 1.28
CA ILE A 273 -10.82 21.58 1.34
C ILE A 273 -9.69 20.58 1.26
N GLU A 274 -9.71 19.61 2.16
CA GLU A 274 -8.82 18.47 2.09
C GLU A 274 -9.52 17.30 1.40
N TYR A 275 -8.85 16.75 0.40
CA TYR A 275 -9.31 15.60 -0.38
C TYR A 275 -8.46 14.37 -0.06
N TYR A 276 -9.12 13.22 -0.01
CA TYR A 276 -8.49 11.90 -0.03
C TYR A 276 -9.11 11.09 -1.17
N LYS A 277 -8.30 10.69 -2.16
CA LYS A 277 -8.77 9.96 -3.36
C LYS A 277 -9.97 10.61 -4.05
N ASP A 278 -9.91 11.93 -4.26
CA ASP A 278 -10.96 12.77 -4.84
C ASP A 278 -12.27 12.87 -4.01
N GLU A 279 -12.33 12.30 -2.81
CA GLU A 279 -13.42 12.50 -1.87
C GLU A 279 -13.06 13.59 -0.86
N MET A 280 -13.99 14.53 -0.68
CA MET A 280 -13.88 15.62 0.29
C MET A 280 -13.94 15.06 1.72
N GLN A 281 -12.90 15.28 2.51
CA GLN A 281 -12.80 14.80 3.88
C GLN A 281 -13.17 15.89 4.90
N ARG A 282 -12.53 17.06 4.79
CA ARG A 282 -12.74 18.17 5.74
C ARG A 282 -12.60 19.54 5.09
N ILE A 283 -13.34 20.50 5.64
CA ILE A 283 -13.18 21.93 5.37
C ILE A 283 -12.30 22.51 6.47
N ILE A 284 -11.24 23.20 6.10
CA ILE A 284 -10.32 23.88 7.01
C ILE A 284 -10.51 25.37 6.79
N ILE A 285 -10.96 26.07 7.83
CA ILE A 285 -10.98 27.54 7.87
C ILE A 285 -9.68 27.97 8.55
N GLY A 286 -8.74 28.50 7.78
CA GLY A 286 -7.48 29.00 8.31
C GLY A 286 -7.75 30.24 9.16
N ALA A 287 -7.11 30.34 10.33
CA ALA A 287 -7.15 31.56 11.11
C ALA A 287 -6.53 32.69 10.26
N GLY A 288 -7.35 33.68 9.88
CA GLY A 288 -6.85 34.88 9.20
C GLY A 288 -5.84 35.61 10.08
N ASN A 289 -4.82 36.18 9.45
CA ASN A 289 -3.93 37.16 10.08
C ASN A 289 -4.68 38.47 10.35
#